data_AF-W7E8A0-F1
#
_entry.id   AF-W7E8A0-F1
#
_cell.length_a   1.000
_cell.length_b   1.000
_cell.length_c   1.000
_cell.angle_alpha   90.00
_cell.angle_beta   90.00
_cell.angle_gamma   90.00
#
_symmetry.space_group_name_H-M   'P 1'
#
loop_
_entity.id
_entity.type
_entity.pdbx_description
1 polymer ?
#
loop_
_entity_poly.entity_id
_entity_poly.type
_entity_poly.pdbx_seq_one_letter_code
_entity_poly.pdbx_strand_id
1 'polypeptide(L)'
;MGFYDGQLQPLSVVYENLLTDIYKDVLGREPTKQEIKKADTNKIVLTGKLKPEIDKVVYSQEAYNRIAQLDKAIMGHDVSESTIRDQQSQLSQFNFITYDKSPAYVSRVSTMSDIRNDFAFSPSVREAVVNMLTNMGVNPSEQDITWSQDRFAEGKDAQWVRYEHAHGYHGDYAARQLMSSILGRAATDGDSGWLNAMKDGLGNGMTYQQLLSQEAHGFLGDYAAKELLQKIYGRSATDSDTAWLNMVKYG
;
A
#
# COMPACT_ATOMS: atom_id res chain seq x y z
N MET A 1 -23.19 35.94 31.78
CA MET A 1 -21.79 35.45 31.79
C MET A 1 -21.73 34.27 32.73
N GLY A 2 -21.89 33.05 32.20
CA GLY A 2 -21.67 31.83 32.99
C GLY A 2 -20.18 31.57 33.03
N PHE A 3 -19.58 31.65 34.22
CA PHE A 3 -18.22 31.19 34.44
C PHE A 3 -18.21 29.68 34.23
N TYR A 4 -17.51 29.22 33.19
CA TYR A 4 -17.15 27.81 33.08
C TYR A 4 -16.26 27.48 34.29
N ASP A 5 -16.82 26.73 35.24
CA ASP A 5 -16.07 26.07 36.31
C ASP A 5 -15.32 24.87 35.70
N GLY A 6 -14.39 25.17 34.79
CA GLY A 6 -13.52 24.19 34.17
C GLY A 6 -12.43 23.85 35.15
N GLN A 7 -12.68 22.87 36.02
CA GLN A 7 -11.63 22.33 36.89
C GLN A 7 -10.43 21.94 36.04
N LEU A 8 -9.31 22.65 36.24
CA LEU A 8 -8.03 22.34 35.61
C LEU A 8 -7.68 20.89 35.95
N GLN A 9 -7.52 20.05 34.93
CA GLN A 9 -7.09 18.68 35.15
C GLN A 9 -5.72 18.67 35.85
N PRO A 10 -5.47 17.73 36.76
CA PRO A 10 -4.15 17.54 37.34
C PRO A 10 -3.12 17.33 36.21
N LEU A 11 -1.97 18.00 36.30
CA LEU A 11 -0.89 17.87 35.31
C LEU A 11 -0.51 16.40 35.05
N SER A 12 -0.57 15.53 36.06
CA SER A 12 -0.34 14.09 35.90
C SER A 12 -1.30 13.43 34.91
N VAL A 13 -2.59 13.79 34.93
CA VAL A 13 -3.62 13.28 34.00
C VAL A 13 -3.35 13.75 32.57
N VAL A 14 -2.92 15.01 32.40
CA VAL A 14 -2.54 15.55 31.10
C VAL A 14 -1.36 14.77 30.50
N TYR A 15 -0.35 14.43 31.30
CA TYR A 15 0.79 13.63 30.85
C TYR A 15 0.42 12.17 30.56
N GLU A 16 -0.47 11.55 31.34
CA GLU A 16 -0.96 10.20 31.07
C GLU A 16 -1.72 10.13 29.73
N ASN A 17 -2.59 11.11 29.46
CA ASN A 17 -3.29 11.21 28.18
C ASN A 17 -2.31 11.40 27.02
N LEU A 18 -1.32 12.27 27.18
CA LEU A 18 -0.32 12.50 26.13
C LEU A 18 0.54 11.27 25.84
N LEU A 19 1.00 10.56 26.88
CA LEU A 19 1.69 9.28 26.70
C LEU A 19 0.78 8.25 26.03
N THR A 20 -0.50 8.22 26.39
CA THR A 20 -1.49 7.35 25.77
C THR A 20 -1.62 7.62 24.28
N ASP A 21 -1.73 8.89 23.89
CA ASP A 21 -1.80 9.30 22.49
C ASP A 21 -0.52 8.92 21.73
N ILE A 22 0.66 9.13 22.32
CA ILE A 22 1.95 8.71 21.73
C ILE A 22 1.99 7.20 21.52
N TYR A 23 1.54 6.39 22.48
CA TYR A 23 1.50 4.94 22.35
C TYR A 23 0.52 4.48 21.27
N LYS A 24 -0.66 5.10 21.19
CA LYS A 24 -1.64 4.82 20.14
C LYS A 24 -1.09 5.16 18.77
N ASP A 25 -0.47 6.32 18.65
CA ASP A 25 0.09 6.77 17.39
C ASP A 25 1.26 5.87 17.00
N VAL A 26 2.31 5.80 17.82
CA VAL A 26 3.57 5.12 17.46
C VAL A 26 3.44 3.59 17.46
N LEU A 27 2.68 3.00 18.39
CA LEU A 27 2.60 1.54 18.55
C LEU A 27 1.27 0.95 18.10
N GLY A 28 0.23 1.77 17.88
CA GLY A 28 -1.10 1.28 17.52
C GLY A 28 -1.86 0.64 18.69
N ARG A 29 -1.46 0.89 19.94
CA ARG A 29 -2.09 0.31 21.14
C ARG A 29 -2.08 1.27 22.33
N GLU A 30 -2.92 0.97 23.32
CA GLU A 30 -2.87 1.61 24.62
C GLU A 30 -1.59 1.22 25.38
N PRO A 31 -0.98 2.14 26.16
CA PRO A 31 0.08 1.78 27.09
C PRO A 31 -0.46 0.92 28.23
N THR A 32 0.34 -0.02 28.71
CA THR A 32 0.03 -0.77 29.92
C THR A 32 0.16 0.13 31.16
N LYS A 33 -0.54 -0.23 32.25
CA LYS A 33 -0.41 0.46 33.54
C LYS A 33 1.03 0.51 34.06
N GLN A 34 1.85 -0.49 33.72
CA GLN A 34 3.27 -0.52 34.12
C GLN A 34 4.11 0.46 33.30
N GLU A 35 3.84 0.61 32.01
CA GLU A 35 4.52 1.57 31.14
C GLU A 35 4.22 3.01 31.57
N ILE A 36 2.96 3.34 31.87
CA ILE A 36 2.60 4.66 32.44
C ILE A 36 3.30 4.90 33.78
N LYS A 37 3.32 3.91 34.67
CA LYS A 37 4.03 4.04 35.96
C LYS A 37 5.54 4.21 35.80
N LYS A 38 6.16 3.53 34.83
CA LYS A 38 7.61 3.60 34.55
C LYS A 38 8.04 4.92 33.92
N ALA A 39 7.14 5.60 33.21
CA ALA A 39 7.40 6.93 32.66
C ALA A 39 7.59 8.00 33.76
N ASP A 40 7.28 7.67 35.02
CA ASP A 40 7.41 8.56 36.19
C ASP A 40 6.81 9.95 35.88
N THR A 41 5.49 9.96 35.67
CA THR A 41 4.73 11.17 35.31
C THR A 41 4.99 12.32 36.28
N ASN A 42 5.28 12.05 37.55
CA ASN A 42 5.69 13.06 38.53
C ASN A 42 7.04 13.71 38.21
N LYS A 43 8.04 12.92 37.77
CA LYS A 43 9.33 13.45 37.32
C LYS A 43 9.21 14.21 36.01
N ILE A 44 8.32 13.81 35.10
CA ILE A 44 8.02 14.58 33.88
C ILE A 44 7.40 15.93 34.25
N VAL A 45 6.41 15.96 35.15
CA VAL A 45 5.79 17.18 35.67
C VAL A 45 6.83 18.11 36.31
N LEU A 46 7.77 17.55 37.07
CA LEU A 46 8.81 18.32 37.76
C LEU A 46 9.92 18.83 36.85
N THR A 47 10.25 18.11 35.78
CA THR A 47 11.38 18.43 34.90
C THR A 47 10.96 19.09 33.58
N GLY A 48 9.69 18.98 33.20
CA GLY A 48 9.17 19.38 31.88
C GLY A 48 9.74 18.55 30.72
N LYS A 49 10.50 17.47 31.00
CA LYS A 49 11.23 16.69 30.00
C LYS A 49 10.44 15.46 29.59
N LEU A 50 9.53 15.64 28.64
CA LEU A 50 8.77 14.55 28.02
C LEU A 50 9.56 13.79 26.94
N LYS A 51 10.49 14.49 26.27
CA LYS A 51 11.28 13.96 25.15
C LYS A 51 11.98 12.62 25.45
N PRO A 52 12.61 12.40 26.61
CA PRO A 52 13.24 11.11 26.89
C PRO A 52 12.25 9.94 26.96
N GLU A 53 11.01 10.16 27.40
CA GLU A 53 9.99 9.10 27.44
C GLU A 53 9.42 8.83 26.05
N ILE A 54 9.21 9.88 25.25
CA ILE A 54 8.87 9.74 23.82
C ILE A 54 9.94 8.92 23.09
N ASP A 55 11.21 9.25 23.29
CA ASP A 55 12.33 8.58 22.62
C ASP A 55 12.40 7.09 22.96
N LYS A 56 12.05 6.69 24.19
CA LYS A 56 11.93 5.27 24.55
C LYS A 56 10.85 4.56 23.74
N VAL A 57 9.72 5.21 23.50
CA VAL A 57 8.63 4.64 22.68
C VAL A 57 9.03 4.60 21.22
N VAL A 58 9.49 5.72 20.67
CA VAL A 58 9.88 5.89 19.26
C VAL A 58 11.02 4.95 18.86
N TYR A 59 12.07 4.85 19.68
CA TYR A 59 13.21 3.96 19.41
C TYR A 59 13.03 2.55 19.98
N SER A 60 11.85 2.21 20.49
CA SER A 60 11.57 0.84 20.92
C SER A 60 11.66 -0.15 19.75
N GLN A 61 11.97 -1.41 20.05
CA GLN A 61 11.90 -2.49 19.06
C GLN A 61 10.46 -2.68 18.56
N GLU A 62 9.46 -2.37 19.37
CA GLU A 62 8.06 -2.46 18.98
C GLU A 62 7.71 -1.41 17.91
N ALA A 63 8.12 -0.16 18.09
CA ALA A 63 7.97 0.88 17.07
C ALA A 63 8.69 0.52 15.77
N TYR A 64 9.91 -0.02 15.87
CA TYR A 64 10.66 -0.54 14.71
C TYR A 64 9.84 -1.60 13.97
N ASN A 65 9.34 -2.61 14.68
CA ASN A 65 8.56 -3.69 14.09
C ASN A 65 7.27 -3.16 13.45
N ARG A 66 6.65 -2.15 14.05
CA ARG A 66 5.43 -1.53 13.52
C ARG A 66 5.70 -0.77 12.22
N ILE A 67 6.75 0.03 12.18
CA ILE A 67 7.17 0.75 10.95
C ILE A 67 7.50 -0.27 9.86
N ALA A 68 8.29 -1.30 10.18
CA ALA A 68 8.62 -2.37 9.24
C ALA A 68 7.37 -3.07 8.67
N GLN A 69 6.35 -3.32 9.48
CA GLN A 69 5.08 -3.90 9.04
C GLN A 69 4.30 -2.96 8.11
N LEU A 70 4.25 -1.66 8.41
CA LEU A 70 3.59 -0.66 7.58
C LEU A 70 4.29 -0.52 6.22
N ASP A 71 5.62 -0.41 6.26
CA ASP A 71 6.46 -0.33 5.07
C ASP A 71 6.30 -1.58 4.20
N LYS A 72 6.30 -2.77 4.81
CA LYS A 72 6.06 -4.02 4.09
C LYS A 72 4.65 -4.08 3.49
N ALA A 73 3.64 -3.59 4.20
CA ALA A 73 2.28 -3.55 3.69
C ALA A 73 2.16 -2.63 2.46
N ILE A 74 2.89 -1.51 2.45
CA ILE A 74 2.87 -0.52 1.37
C ILE A 74 3.76 -0.96 0.19
N MET A 75 4.95 -1.49 0.46
CA MET A 75 5.92 -1.86 -0.57
C MET A 75 5.71 -3.29 -1.10
N GLY A 76 5.00 -4.14 -0.37
CA GLY A 76 4.87 -5.56 -0.66
C GLY A 76 6.13 -6.40 -0.38
N HIS A 77 7.20 -5.79 0.12
CA HIS A 77 8.46 -6.45 0.49
C HIS A 77 9.11 -5.78 1.71
N ASP A 78 10.09 -6.45 2.31
CA ASP A 78 10.81 -5.89 3.45
C ASP A 78 11.66 -4.69 3.03
N VAL A 79 11.66 -3.65 3.87
CA VAL A 79 12.45 -2.43 3.68
C VAL A 79 13.73 -2.50 4.53
N SER A 80 14.79 -1.81 4.10
CA SER A 80 16.10 -1.87 4.77
C SER A 80 16.03 -1.39 6.22
N GLU A 81 16.84 -1.99 7.10
CA GLU A 81 16.93 -1.54 8.50
C GLU A 81 17.31 -0.06 8.59
N SER A 82 18.24 0.43 7.75
CA SER A 82 18.63 1.84 7.73
C SER A 82 17.45 2.77 7.44
N THR A 83 16.58 2.41 6.49
CA THR A 83 15.38 3.21 6.17
C THR A 83 14.42 3.26 7.37
N ILE A 84 14.19 2.12 8.03
CA ILE A 84 13.32 2.05 9.21
C ILE A 84 13.90 2.88 10.36
N ARG A 85 15.22 2.84 10.57
CA ARG A 85 15.92 3.66 11.58
C ARG A 85 15.85 5.15 11.27
N ASP A 86 15.95 5.53 10.00
CA ASP A 86 15.81 6.91 9.56
C ASP A 86 14.39 7.43 9.82
N GLN A 87 13.35 6.63 9.55
CA GLN A 87 11.97 6.96 9.90
C GLN A 87 11.75 7.08 11.42
N GLN A 88 12.35 6.20 12.23
CA GLN A 88 12.35 6.36 13.70
C GLN A 88 13.05 7.66 14.14
N SER A 89 14.13 8.05 13.45
CA SER A 89 14.82 9.31 13.71
C SER A 89 13.93 10.51 13.39
N GLN A 90 13.19 10.47 12.29
CA GLN A 90 12.24 11.52 11.92
C GLN A 90 11.13 11.69 12.97
N LEU A 91 10.58 10.60 13.50
CA LEU A 91 9.62 10.64 14.63
C LEU A 91 10.15 11.38 15.85
N SER A 92 11.43 11.16 16.16
CA SER A 92 12.11 11.76 17.31
C SER A 92 12.49 13.23 17.05
N GLN A 93 12.68 13.63 15.79
CA GLN A 93 13.11 14.98 15.39
C GLN A 93 11.97 16.01 15.32
N PHE A 94 10.72 15.57 15.17
CA PHE A 94 9.61 16.52 15.19
C PHE A 94 9.49 17.18 16.56
N ASN A 95 9.77 18.49 16.60
CA ASN A 95 9.84 19.31 17.80
C ASN A 95 8.52 19.24 18.59
N PHE A 96 8.51 18.41 19.63
CA PHE A 96 7.61 18.57 20.74
C PHE A 96 8.03 19.86 21.45
N ILE A 97 7.42 20.99 21.08
CA ILE A 97 7.71 22.27 21.72
C ILE A 97 7.57 22.04 23.22
N THR A 98 8.67 22.36 23.91
CA THR A 98 8.77 22.36 25.36
C THR A 98 7.52 22.98 25.96
N TYR A 99 6.86 22.23 26.85
CA TYR A 99 5.85 22.75 27.77
C TYR A 99 6.48 23.84 28.63
N ASP A 100 6.60 25.06 28.10
CA ASP A 100 6.96 26.21 28.89
C ASP A 100 5.70 26.71 29.60
N LYS A 101 5.35 26.01 30.69
CA LYS A 101 4.44 26.41 31.79
C LYS A 101 3.04 26.95 31.45
N SER A 102 2.64 26.99 30.19
CA SER A 102 1.35 27.50 29.74
C SER A 102 0.57 26.40 29.02
N PRO A 103 -0.60 25.97 29.54
CA PRO A 103 -1.44 24.94 28.92
C PRO A 103 -2.06 25.35 27.56
N ALA A 104 -1.72 26.51 27.02
CA ALA A 104 -2.30 27.06 25.79
C ALA A 104 -1.56 26.68 24.48
N TYR A 105 -0.40 26.02 24.55
CA TYR A 105 0.40 25.67 23.36
C TYR A 105 0.84 24.21 23.38
N VAL A 106 -0.07 23.29 23.05
CA VAL A 106 0.31 21.94 22.63
C VAL A 106 0.52 21.98 21.13
N SER A 107 1.77 22.13 20.68
CA SER A 107 2.09 21.93 19.27
C SER A 107 2.00 20.44 18.96
N ARG A 108 1.41 20.13 17.81
CA ARG A 108 1.12 18.79 17.30
C ARG A 108 2.35 17.88 17.40
N VAL A 109 2.16 16.74 18.06
CA VAL A 109 3.03 15.57 17.96
C VAL A 109 2.92 15.05 16.53
N SER A 110 4.03 14.80 15.84
CA SER A 110 3.97 14.04 14.59
C SER A 110 3.52 12.63 14.91
N THR A 111 2.38 12.28 14.35
CA THR A 111 1.70 11.02 14.56
C THR A 111 2.26 9.97 13.59
N MET A 112 2.01 8.69 13.84
CA MET A 112 2.29 7.65 12.85
C MET A 112 1.47 7.83 11.57
N SER A 113 0.37 8.59 11.62
CA SER A 113 -0.33 9.03 10.42
C SER A 113 0.52 9.99 9.59
N ASP A 114 1.29 10.88 10.23
CA ASP A 114 2.17 11.82 9.52
C ASP A 114 3.34 11.08 8.87
N ILE A 115 3.97 10.10 9.54
CA ILE A 115 4.99 9.25 8.90
C ILE A 115 4.38 8.46 7.75
N ARG A 116 3.21 7.86 7.95
CA ARG A 116 2.56 7.07 6.90
C ARG A 116 2.29 7.94 5.69
N ASN A 117 1.83 9.19 5.90
CA ASN A 117 1.68 10.16 4.83
C ASN A 117 3.04 10.44 4.15
N ASP A 118 4.07 10.82 4.91
CA ASP A 118 5.39 11.12 4.35
C ASP A 118 6.00 9.93 3.57
N PHE A 119 5.83 8.71 4.08
CA PHE A 119 6.28 7.49 3.42
C PHE A 119 5.44 7.17 2.19
N ALA A 120 4.11 7.26 2.27
CA ALA A 120 3.22 7.06 1.14
C ALA A 120 3.55 8.02 -0.02
N PHE A 121 3.91 9.27 0.29
CA PHE A 121 4.34 10.26 -0.70
C PHE A 121 5.84 10.21 -1.05
N SER A 122 6.58 9.23 -0.53
CA SER A 122 8.01 9.09 -0.81
C SER A 122 8.30 8.72 -2.27
N PRO A 123 9.50 9.06 -2.79
CA PRO A 123 9.93 8.64 -4.13
C PRO A 123 9.94 7.12 -4.33
N SER A 124 10.25 6.35 -3.28
CA SER A 124 10.28 4.88 -3.34
C SER A 124 8.89 4.27 -3.50
N VAL A 125 7.88 4.79 -2.78
CA VAL A 125 6.49 4.33 -2.94
C VAL A 125 5.98 4.72 -4.32
N ARG A 126 6.29 5.93 -4.77
CA ARG A 126 6.00 6.37 -6.14
C ARG A 126 6.56 5.41 -7.19
N GLU A 127 7.84 5.03 -7.08
CA GLU A 127 8.46 4.07 -8.00
C GLU A 127 7.79 2.69 -7.93
N ALA A 128 7.46 2.22 -6.72
CA ALA A 128 6.73 0.96 -6.54
C ALA A 128 5.35 0.97 -7.22
N VAL A 129 4.61 2.08 -7.13
CA VAL A 129 3.32 2.26 -7.82
C VAL A 129 3.51 2.26 -9.34
N VAL A 130 4.51 2.98 -9.84
CA VAL A 130 4.82 3.03 -11.27
C VAL A 130 5.12 1.62 -11.78
N ASN A 131 5.96 0.86 -11.06
CA ASN A 131 6.31 -0.51 -11.42
C ASN A 131 5.09 -1.44 -11.35
N MET A 132 4.25 -1.31 -10.32
CA MET A 132 3.01 -2.09 -10.20
C MET A 132 2.10 -1.88 -11.42
N LEU A 133 1.82 -0.62 -11.79
CA LEU A 133 0.92 -0.29 -12.90
C LEU A 133 1.54 -0.64 -14.26
N THR A 134 2.84 -0.43 -14.43
CA THR A 134 3.58 -0.86 -15.64
C THR A 134 3.53 -2.38 -15.80
N ASN A 135 3.69 -3.13 -14.71
CA ASN A 135 3.55 -4.58 -14.72
C ASN A 135 2.13 -5.05 -15.06
N MET A 136 1.12 -4.21 -14.86
CA MET A 136 -0.26 -4.46 -15.33
C MET A 136 -0.48 -4.08 -16.81
N GLY A 137 0.55 -3.62 -17.51
CA GLY A 137 0.47 -3.20 -18.92
C GLY A 137 -0.11 -1.79 -19.11
N VAL A 138 -0.06 -0.96 -18.06
CA VAL A 138 -0.58 0.41 -18.06
C VAL A 138 0.57 1.40 -17.96
N ASN A 139 0.51 2.50 -18.72
CA ASN A 139 1.39 3.64 -18.49
C ASN A 139 0.74 4.56 -17.45
N PRO A 140 1.26 4.63 -16.21
CA PRO A 140 0.60 5.35 -15.13
C PRO A 140 0.63 6.87 -15.35
N SER A 141 -0.49 7.54 -15.10
CA SER A 141 -0.54 8.99 -15.00
C SER A 141 -0.18 9.46 -13.59
N GLU A 142 0.11 10.76 -13.42
CA GLU A 142 0.28 11.35 -12.09
C GLU A 142 -0.94 11.15 -11.20
N GLN A 143 -2.14 11.20 -11.77
CA GLN A 143 -3.37 11.01 -11.02
C GLN A 143 -3.46 9.58 -10.44
N ASP A 144 -3.01 8.58 -11.17
CA ASP A 144 -3.00 7.18 -10.72
C ASP A 144 -2.01 6.96 -9.59
N ILE A 145 -0.84 7.61 -9.71
CA ILE A 145 0.20 7.59 -8.69
C ILE A 145 -0.31 8.27 -7.42
N THR A 146 -0.81 9.50 -7.52
CA THR A 146 -1.35 10.24 -6.36
C THR A 146 -2.50 9.48 -5.71
N TRP A 147 -3.44 8.95 -6.50
CA TRP A 147 -4.53 8.14 -5.95
C TRP A 147 -4.01 6.94 -5.15
N SER A 148 -3.00 6.23 -5.65
CA SER A 148 -2.39 5.11 -4.92
C SER A 148 -1.71 5.56 -3.63
N GLN A 149 -0.96 6.67 -3.68
CA GLN A 149 -0.31 7.25 -2.51
C GLN A 149 -1.32 7.71 -1.46
N ASP A 150 -2.45 8.31 -1.86
CA ASP A 150 -3.56 8.66 -0.97
C ASP A 150 -4.11 7.41 -0.25
N ARG A 151 -4.26 6.29 -0.96
CA ARG A 151 -4.72 5.02 -0.36
C ARG A 151 -3.71 4.45 0.63
N PHE A 152 -2.42 4.55 0.35
CA PHE A 152 -1.38 4.17 1.31
C PHE A 152 -1.38 5.06 2.54
N ALA A 153 -1.56 6.38 2.37
CA ALA A 153 -1.75 7.34 3.44
C ALA A 153 -2.98 7.01 4.32
N GLU A 154 -4.08 6.55 3.71
CA GLU A 154 -5.27 6.04 4.42
C GLU A 154 -5.03 4.69 5.14
N GLY A 155 -3.90 4.03 4.90
CA GLY A 155 -3.54 2.75 5.50
C GLY A 155 -4.01 1.51 4.73
N LYS A 156 -4.34 1.66 3.44
CA LYS A 156 -4.51 0.51 2.55
C LYS A 156 -3.16 -0.14 2.26
N ASP A 157 -3.15 -1.45 2.04
CA ASP A 157 -1.95 -2.18 1.64
C ASP A 157 -1.82 -2.26 0.10
N ALA A 158 -0.64 -2.66 -0.37
CA ALA A 158 -0.32 -2.78 -1.79
C ALA A 158 -1.24 -3.74 -2.54
N GLN A 159 -1.68 -4.81 -1.88
CA GLN A 159 -2.55 -5.81 -2.48
C GLN A 159 -3.94 -5.25 -2.74
N TRP A 160 -4.49 -4.49 -1.79
CA TRP A 160 -5.75 -3.79 -1.95
C TRP A 160 -5.68 -2.75 -3.07
N VAL A 161 -4.63 -1.92 -3.10
CA VAL A 161 -4.45 -0.89 -4.14
C VAL A 161 -4.31 -1.53 -5.53
N ARG A 162 -3.53 -2.61 -5.64
CA ARG A 162 -3.43 -3.41 -6.87
C ARG A 162 -4.78 -3.97 -7.32
N TYR A 163 -5.52 -4.56 -6.39
CA TYR A 163 -6.83 -5.14 -6.66
C TYR A 163 -7.80 -4.10 -7.22
N GLU A 164 -7.86 -2.91 -6.62
CA GLU A 164 -8.71 -1.82 -7.10
C GLU A 164 -8.34 -1.36 -8.51
N HIS A 165 -7.04 -1.20 -8.81
CA HIS A 165 -6.63 -0.90 -10.18
C HIS A 165 -7.00 -2.02 -11.16
N ALA A 166 -6.83 -3.28 -10.76
CA ALA A 166 -7.15 -4.43 -11.60
C ALA A 166 -8.66 -4.57 -11.83
N HIS A 167 -9.49 -4.21 -10.85
CA HIS A 167 -10.94 -4.28 -11.00
C HIS A 167 -11.58 -3.01 -11.56
N GLY A 168 -10.84 -1.91 -11.63
CA GLY A 168 -11.23 -0.66 -12.26
C GLY A 168 -10.90 -0.56 -13.75
N TYR A 169 -10.71 0.68 -14.21
CA TYR A 169 -10.45 1.02 -15.61
C TYR A 169 -9.15 0.40 -16.14
N HIS A 170 -8.09 0.37 -15.32
CA HIS A 170 -6.78 -0.15 -15.74
C HIS A 170 -6.82 -1.63 -16.09
N GLY A 171 -7.43 -2.47 -15.24
CA GLY A 171 -7.54 -3.89 -15.57
C GLY A 171 -8.53 -4.18 -16.70
N ASP A 172 -9.60 -3.40 -16.87
CA ASP A 172 -10.47 -3.54 -18.05
C ASP A 172 -9.69 -3.23 -19.34
N TYR A 173 -8.95 -2.12 -19.36
CA TYR A 173 -8.07 -1.78 -20.47
C TYR A 173 -7.04 -2.89 -20.76
N ALA A 174 -6.30 -3.32 -19.74
CA ALA A 174 -5.28 -4.35 -19.87
C ALA A 174 -5.86 -5.69 -20.37
N ALA A 175 -6.98 -6.14 -19.81
CA ALA A 175 -7.64 -7.39 -20.22
C ALA A 175 -8.10 -7.31 -21.69
N ARG A 176 -8.67 -6.19 -22.12
CA ARG A 176 -9.06 -5.98 -23.52
C ARG A 176 -7.86 -5.96 -24.47
N GLN A 177 -6.75 -5.34 -24.06
CA GLN A 177 -5.50 -5.36 -24.82
C GLN A 177 -4.93 -6.77 -24.94
N LEU A 178 -4.97 -7.59 -23.88
CA LEU A 178 -4.56 -8.99 -23.94
C LEU A 178 -5.37 -9.76 -25.00
N MET A 179 -6.69 -9.60 -24.99
CA MET A 179 -7.54 -10.27 -25.98
C MET A 179 -7.22 -9.81 -27.41
N SER A 180 -7.08 -8.51 -27.63
CA SER A 180 -6.71 -7.98 -28.94
C SER A 180 -5.34 -8.50 -29.39
N SER A 181 -4.39 -8.67 -28.47
CA SER A 181 -3.05 -9.17 -28.77
C SER A 181 -3.06 -10.65 -29.16
N ILE A 182 -3.93 -11.45 -28.54
CA ILE A 182 -3.98 -12.91 -28.75
C ILE A 182 -4.89 -13.28 -29.94
N LEU A 183 -6.08 -12.69 -30.01
CA LEU A 183 -7.10 -13.03 -31.01
C LEU A 183 -7.10 -12.13 -32.25
N GLY A 184 -6.40 -10.98 -32.20
CA GLY A 184 -6.48 -9.99 -33.27
C GLY A 184 -7.85 -9.32 -33.42
N ARG A 185 -8.72 -9.40 -32.40
CA ARG A 185 -10.04 -8.75 -32.37
C ARG A 185 -10.27 -8.00 -31.07
N ALA A 186 -11.14 -6.99 -31.11
CA ALA A 186 -11.63 -6.34 -29.90
C ALA A 186 -12.46 -7.31 -29.04
N ALA A 187 -12.42 -7.11 -27.73
CA ALA A 187 -13.30 -7.80 -26.78
C ALA A 187 -14.74 -7.30 -26.91
N THR A 188 -15.69 -8.20 -26.69
CA THR A 188 -17.14 -7.99 -26.76
C THR A 188 -17.79 -8.28 -25.41
N ASP A 189 -19.08 -7.97 -25.24
CA ASP A 189 -19.80 -8.24 -23.99
C ASP A 189 -19.89 -9.74 -23.65
N GLY A 190 -19.81 -10.60 -24.67
CA GLY A 190 -19.74 -12.06 -24.50
C GLY A 190 -18.44 -12.55 -23.86
N ASP A 191 -17.39 -11.72 -23.85
CA ASP A 191 -16.08 -12.06 -23.29
C ASP A 191 -15.96 -11.71 -21.79
N SER A 192 -17.03 -11.20 -21.17
CA SER A 192 -17.00 -10.65 -19.80
C SER A 192 -16.47 -11.62 -18.75
N GLY A 193 -16.78 -12.91 -18.85
CA GLY A 193 -16.24 -13.94 -17.94
C GLY A 193 -14.72 -14.07 -18.04
N TRP A 194 -14.17 -14.05 -19.24
CA TRP A 194 -12.72 -14.12 -19.45
C TRP A 194 -12.04 -12.81 -19.04
N LEU A 195 -12.63 -11.65 -19.36
CA LEU A 195 -12.11 -10.35 -18.95
C LEU A 195 -11.99 -10.26 -17.42
N ASN A 196 -13.01 -10.74 -16.69
CA ASN A 196 -12.96 -10.79 -15.23
C ASN A 196 -11.86 -11.72 -14.71
N ALA A 197 -11.66 -12.90 -15.32
CA ALA A 197 -10.57 -13.80 -14.93
C ALA A 197 -9.18 -13.16 -15.12
N MET A 198 -8.99 -12.36 -16.17
CA MET A 198 -7.73 -11.62 -16.37
C MET A 198 -7.55 -10.52 -15.32
N LYS A 199 -8.63 -9.80 -14.98
CA LYS A 199 -8.63 -8.80 -13.92
C LYS A 199 -8.30 -9.43 -12.56
N ASP A 200 -8.86 -10.60 -12.26
CA ASP A 200 -8.52 -11.38 -11.07
C ASP A 200 -7.03 -11.77 -11.07
N GLY A 201 -6.49 -12.21 -12.22
CA GLY A 201 -5.07 -12.52 -12.36
C GLY A 201 -4.16 -11.33 -12.04
N LEU A 202 -4.45 -10.17 -12.64
CA LEU A 202 -3.72 -8.92 -12.38
C LEU A 202 -3.83 -8.49 -10.91
N GLY A 203 -5.04 -8.58 -10.34
CA GLY A 203 -5.32 -8.28 -8.94
C GLY A 203 -4.54 -9.19 -7.99
N ASN A 204 -4.40 -10.47 -8.34
CA ASN A 204 -3.64 -11.46 -7.57
C ASN A 204 -2.12 -11.45 -7.85
N GLY A 205 -1.63 -10.44 -8.56
CA GLY A 205 -0.19 -10.20 -8.71
C GLY A 205 0.44 -10.74 -9.98
N MET A 206 -0.32 -11.35 -10.89
CA MET A 206 0.21 -11.67 -12.21
C MET A 206 0.52 -10.39 -12.99
N THR A 207 1.59 -10.41 -13.78
CA THR A 207 1.90 -9.34 -14.71
C THR A 207 1.14 -9.52 -16.02
N TYR A 208 0.98 -8.44 -16.77
CA TYR A 208 0.45 -8.45 -18.12
C TYR A 208 1.17 -9.48 -19.01
N GLN A 209 2.50 -9.53 -18.93
CA GLN A 209 3.30 -10.46 -19.74
C GLN A 209 3.10 -11.92 -19.33
N GLN A 210 2.92 -12.19 -18.03
CA GLN A 210 2.59 -13.54 -17.56
C GLN A 210 1.21 -13.99 -18.07
N LEU A 211 0.20 -13.13 -17.98
CA LEU A 211 -1.13 -13.43 -18.51
C LEU A 211 -1.10 -13.58 -20.03
N LEU A 212 -0.41 -12.70 -20.75
CA LEU A 212 -0.24 -12.79 -22.20
C LEU A 212 0.35 -14.14 -22.60
N SER A 213 1.46 -14.54 -21.98
CA SER A 213 2.10 -15.82 -22.26
C SER A 213 1.20 -17.00 -21.91
N GLN A 214 0.58 -17.00 -20.73
CA GLN A 214 -0.32 -18.06 -20.30
C GLN A 214 -1.48 -18.26 -21.28
N GLU A 215 -2.12 -17.18 -21.71
CA GLU A 215 -3.32 -17.25 -22.54
C GLU A 215 -3.00 -17.48 -24.02
N ALA A 216 -1.90 -16.90 -24.53
CA ALA A 216 -1.41 -17.15 -25.88
C ALA A 216 -0.97 -18.60 -26.09
N HIS A 217 -0.51 -19.28 -25.04
CA HIS A 217 -0.19 -20.71 -25.09
C HIS A 217 -1.32 -21.62 -24.57
N GLY A 218 -2.37 -21.03 -23.99
CA GLY A 218 -3.50 -21.73 -23.41
C GLY A 218 -4.71 -21.82 -24.34
N PHE A 219 -5.89 -21.70 -23.74
CA PHE A 219 -7.19 -21.86 -24.42
C PHE A 219 -7.39 -20.84 -25.56
N LEU A 220 -7.06 -19.57 -25.34
CA LEU A 220 -7.22 -18.54 -26.36
C LEU A 220 -6.25 -18.73 -27.52
N GLY A 221 -4.99 -19.12 -27.25
CA GLY A 221 -4.04 -19.51 -28.27
C GLY A 221 -4.54 -20.65 -29.14
N ASP A 222 -5.11 -21.68 -28.53
CA ASP A 222 -5.74 -22.79 -29.26
C ASP A 222 -6.90 -22.34 -30.13
N TYR A 223 -7.75 -21.47 -29.59
CA TYR A 223 -8.87 -20.90 -30.33
C TYR A 223 -8.38 -20.07 -31.53
N ALA A 224 -7.42 -19.17 -31.32
CA ALA A 224 -6.85 -18.33 -32.37
C ALA A 224 -6.19 -19.16 -33.48
N ALA A 225 -5.39 -20.16 -33.11
CA ALA A 225 -4.73 -21.04 -34.07
C ALA A 225 -5.76 -21.84 -34.90
N LYS A 226 -6.83 -22.34 -34.27
CA LYS A 226 -7.92 -23.03 -34.97
C LYS A 226 -8.68 -22.10 -35.93
N GLU A 227 -8.99 -20.86 -35.51
CA GLU A 227 -9.59 -19.87 -36.41
C GLU A 227 -8.68 -19.56 -37.60
N LEU A 228 -7.38 -19.41 -37.37
CA LEU A 228 -6.41 -19.14 -38.43
C LEU A 228 -6.37 -20.30 -39.43
N LEU A 229 -6.35 -21.55 -38.94
CA LEU A 229 -6.40 -22.74 -39.78
C LEU A 229 -7.67 -22.74 -40.65
N GLN A 230 -8.82 -22.46 -40.04
CA GLN A 230 -10.09 -22.40 -40.76
C GLN A 230 -10.10 -21.29 -41.82
N LYS A 231 -9.54 -20.12 -41.52
CA LYS A 231 -9.42 -19.01 -42.47
C LYS A 231 -8.50 -19.34 -43.66
N ILE A 232 -7.40 -20.05 -43.41
CA ILE A 232 -6.41 -20.40 -44.46
C ILE A 232 -6.88 -21.58 -45.31
N TYR A 233 -7.36 -22.65 -44.67
CA TYR A 233 -7.62 -23.93 -45.33
C TYR A 233 -9.11 -24.22 -45.56
N GLY A 234 -10.02 -23.37 -45.07
CA GLY A 234 -11.46 -23.51 -45.27
C GLY A 234 -12.07 -24.71 -44.54
N ARG A 235 -11.35 -25.35 -43.62
CA ARG A 235 -11.81 -26.53 -42.85
C ARG A 235 -11.48 -26.38 -41.37
N SER A 236 -12.22 -27.09 -40.53
CA SER A 236 -11.89 -27.20 -39.12
C SER A 236 -10.57 -27.95 -38.89
N ALA A 237 -9.90 -27.64 -37.78
CA ALA A 237 -8.72 -28.37 -37.33
C ALA A 237 -9.09 -29.82 -36.97
N THR A 238 -8.14 -30.71 -37.22
CA THR A 238 -8.19 -32.15 -36.93
C THR A 238 -6.93 -32.57 -36.19
N ASP A 239 -6.88 -33.80 -35.68
CA ASP A 239 -5.73 -34.29 -34.90
C ASP A 239 -4.41 -34.24 -35.69
N SER A 240 -4.46 -34.37 -37.01
CA SER A 240 -3.28 -34.26 -37.88
C SER A 240 -2.69 -32.84 -37.93
N ASP A 241 -3.43 -31.83 -37.49
CA ASP A 241 -2.99 -30.42 -37.48
C ASP A 241 -2.25 -30.05 -36.19
N THR A 242 -2.13 -30.96 -35.22
CA THR A 242 -1.50 -30.69 -33.91
C THR A 242 -0.12 -30.06 -34.02
N ALA A 243 0.72 -30.55 -34.95
CA ALA A 243 2.05 -30.00 -35.17
C ALA A 243 2.01 -28.56 -35.70
N TRP A 244 1.08 -28.25 -36.59
CA TRP A 244 0.88 -26.90 -37.13
C TRP A 244 0.35 -25.95 -36.05
N LEU A 245 -0.63 -26.39 -35.26
CA LEU A 245 -1.20 -25.61 -34.15
C LEU A 245 -0.13 -25.28 -33.11
N ASN A 246 0.73 -26.24 -32.77
CA ASN A 246 1.85 -25.99 -31.86
C ASN A 246 2.89 -25.04 -32.45
N MET A 247 3.22 -25.17 -33.74
CA MET A 247 4.14 -24.25 -34.40
C MET A 247 3.63 -22.80 -34.36
N VAL A 248 2.33 -22.58 -34.57
CA VAL A 248 1.73 -21.24 -34.51
C VAL A 248 1.69 -20.68 -33.09
N LYS A 249 1.50 -21.52 -32.08
CA LYS A 249 1.43 -21.09 -30.67
C LYS A 249 2.78 -20.81 -30.03
N TYR A 250 3.84 -21.50 -30.46
CA TYR A 250 5.14 -21.51 -29.78
C TYR A 250 6.32 -21.08 -30.66
N GLY A 251 6.11 -20.92 -31.97
CA GLY A 251 7.13 -20.48 -32.94
C GLY A 251 7.14 -18.97 -33.11
#